data_AF-A0AAP0CGP4-F1
#
_entry.id   AF-A0AAP0CGP4-F1
#
_cell.length_a   1.000
_cell.length_b   1.000
_cell.length_c   1.000
_cell.angle_alpha   90.00
_cell.angle_beta   90.00
_cell.angle_gamma   90.00
#
_symmetry.space_group_name_H-M   'P 1'
#
loop_
_entity.id
_entity.type
_entity.pdbx_description
1 polymer ?
#
loop_
_entity_poly.entity_id
_entity_poly.type
_entity_poly.pdbx_seq_one_letter_code
_entity_poly.pdbx_strand_id
1 'polypeptide(L)'
;MSSQIFRSASRAARSFVSSASKQKPRFFSEGRSVAAATAVSLKGVLPALASFGRDHSGKSSSTWIAGAFALPAAAYMLQDQEAHAAEMERTFIAIKPDGVQRGLISEIIARFERKGFKLVAIKLVTPTKSFAQKHYHDLKERPFFDGLCDFLSSGPVLAMVWEGEGVIKYGRKLIGATDPQKSEPGTIRGDLAVVVGRNIIHGSDGPETAKDEINLWFKPEEVTSYTSNQEKWVYGNN
;
A
#
# COMPACT_ATOMS: atom_id res chain seq x y z
N MET A 1 -55.28 17.49 -53.48
CA MET A 1 -54.88 18.88 -53.20
C MET A 1 -53.58 18.80 -52.38
N SER A 2 -52.40 18.64 -53.01
CA SER A 2 -51.42 19.69 -53.40
C SER A 2 -51.22 20.74 -52.30
N SER A 3 -50.04 21.10 -51.78
CA SER A 3 -48.65 21.18 -52.27
C SER A 3 -47.73 21.44 -51.05
N GLN A 4 -46.60 20.78 -50.79
CA GLN A 4 -45.23 21.02 -51.29
C GLN A 4 -44.71 22.48 -51.38
N ILE A 5 -43.50 22.70 -50.80
CA ILE A 5 -42.44 23.70 -51.09
C ILE A 5 -42.58 25.05 -50.32
N PHE A 6 -41.61 25.47 -49.48
CA PHE A 6 -40.32 26.06 -49.88
C PHE A 6 -39.15 25.84 -48.91
N ARG A 7 -37.98 25.61 -49.51
CA ARG A 7 -36.61 25.69 -48.95
C ARG A 7 -36.19 27.15 -48.77
N SER A 8 -35.26 27.41 -47.85
CA SER A 8 -34.14 28.34 -48.13
C SER A 8 -32.90 27.97 -47.32
N ALA A 9 -31.78 27.97 -48.02
CA ALA A 9 -30.43 27.72 -47.56
C ALA A 9 -29.57 28.94 -47.92
N SER A 10 -28.63 29.30 -47.05
CA SER A 10 -27.31 29.88 -47.38
C SER A 10 -26.53 30.04 -46.08
N ARG A 11 -25.42 29.32 -45.87
CA ARG A 11 -24.05 29.58 -46.36
C ARG A 11 -23.51 30.95 -45.96
N ALA A 12 -22.58 30.94 -45.02
CA ALA A 12 -21.40 31.80 -45.05
C ALA A 12 -20.22 31.06 -44.40
N ALA A 13 -19.27 30.68 -45.24
CA ALA A 13 -17.93 30.29 -44.84
C ALA A 13 -17.03 31.54 -44.89
N ARG A 14 -16.06 31.64 -43.97
CA ARG A 14 -14.70 32.06 -44.29
C ARG A 14 -13.73 31.78 -43.14
N SER A 15 -12.68 31.06 -43.52
CA SER A 15 -11.45 30.79 -42.79
C SER A 15 -10.58 32.04 -42.61
N PHE A 16 -9.80 32.06 -41.54
CA PHE A 16 -8.49 32.73 -41.52
C PHE A 16 -7.42 31.73 -41.02
N VAL A 17 -6.28 31.77 -41.68
CA VAL A 17 -5.10 30.89 -41.56
C VAL A 17 -3.97 31.67 -40.88
N SER A 18 -2.98 30.92 -40.34
CA SER A 18 -1.57 31.31 -40.08
C SER A 18 -1.28 31.84 -38.66
N SER A 19 -0.21 31.52 -37.94
CA SER A 19 1.01 30.72 -38.15
C SER A 19 1.82 30.67 -36.84
N ALA A 20 2.62 29.59 -36.64
CA ALA A 20 3.86 29.48 -35.83
C ALA A 20 3.77 29.77 -34.30
N SER A 21 4.54 29.17 -33.39
CA SER A 21 5.94 28.73 -33.47
C SER A 21 6.29 27.65 -32.43
N LYS A 22 7.35 26.91 -32.76
CA LYS A 22 8.11 25.93 -31.96
C LYS A 22 8.55 26.49 -30.60
N GLN A 23 8.63 25.64 -29.56
CA GLN A 23 9.86 25.41 -28.78
C GLN A 23 9.70 24.28 -27.73
N LYS A 24 10.61 23.30 -27.81
CA LYS A 24 11.03 22.44 -26.69
C LYS A 24 12.15 23.15 -25.93
N PRO A 25 12.46 22.73 -24.70
CA PRO A 25 13.85 22.48 -24.39
C PRO A 25 14.07 21.06 -23.83
N ARG A 26 15.08 20.40 -24.38
CA ARG A 26 15.93 19.46 -23.66
C ARG A 26 16.95 20.30 -22.89
N PHE A 27 17.16 20.01 -21.62
CA PHE A 27 18.40 20.34 -20.93
C PHE A 27 18.90 19.08 -20.22
N PHE A 28 20.11 18.67 -20.60
CA PHE A 28 20.99 17.80 -19.84
C PHE A 28 21.92 18.71 -19.04
N SER A 29 22.12 18.45 -17.76
CA SER A 29 23.33 18.81 -17.00
C SER A 29 23.27 18.18 -15.60
N GLU A 30 24.07 17.13 -15.45
CA GLU A 30 24.87 16.74 -14.28
C GLU A 30 24.49 17.23 -12.86
N GLY A 31 24.22 16.24 -11.98
CA GLY A 31 25.06 15.98 -10.81
C GLY A 31 25.14 17.04 -9.70
N ARG A 32 24.38 16.83 -8.62
CA ARG A 32 24.89 16.81 -7.23
C ARG A 32 23.79 16.39 -6.26
N SER A 33 23.82 15.13 -5.86
CA SER A 33 23.17 14.64 -4.65
C SER A 33 23.87 15.23 -3.43
N VAL A 34 23.25 16.21 -2.79
CA VAL A 34 23.62 16.65 -1.44
C VAL A 34 22.97 15.68 -0.44
N ALA A 35 23.74 14.69 0.00
CA ALA A 35 23.41 13.89 1.16
C ALA A 35 23.66 14.74 2.41
N ALA A 36 22.60 15.26 3.02
CA ALA A 36 22.66 15.87 4.34
C ALA A 36 22.71 14.75 5.40
N ALA A 37 23.90 14.40 5.86
CA ALA A 37 24.08 13.53 7.02
C ALA A 37 23.77 14.33 8.29
N THR A 38 22.58 14.15 8.86
CA THR A 38 22.25 14.63 10.20
C THR A 38 22.95 13.75 11.24
N ALA A 39 24.04 14.25 11.82
CA ALA A 39 24.67 13.62 12.97
C ALA A 39 23.78 13.79 14.21
N VAL A 40 23.09 12.73 14.62
CA VAL A 40 22.41 12.68 15.92
C VAL A 40 23.46 12.41 17.00
N SER A 41 23.71 13.43 17.83
CA SER A 41 24.57 13.32 19.00
C SER A 41 23.81 12.61 20.13
N LEU A 42 24.02 11.30 20.27
CA LEU A 42 23.55 10.53 21.43
C LEU A 42 24.56 10.67 22.57
N LYS A 43 24.29 11.60 23.49
CA LYS A 43 24.86 11.57 24.84
C LYS A 43 24.09 10.55 25.67
N GLY A 44 24.69 9.39 25.93
CA GLY A 44 24.07 8.37 26.78
C GLY A 44 24.99 7.19 27.09
N VAL A 45 25.76 7.33 28.17
CA VAL A 45 26.29 6.31 29.11
C VAL A 45 26.66 4.92 28.52
N LEU A 46 27.96 4.70 28.31
CA LEU A 46 28.55 3.36 28.19
C LEU A 46 28.71 2.75 29.60
N PRO A 47 28.45 1.44 29.81
CA PRO A 47 28.83 0.77 31.05
C PRO A 47 30.34 0.54 31.07
N ALA A 48 30.97 0.89 32.20
CA ALA A 48 32.39 0.66 32.44
C ALA A 48 32.69 -0.84 32.58
N LEU A 49 33.38 -1.40 31.59
CA LEU A 49 34.03 -2.70 31.71
C LEU A 49 35.32 -2.53 32.51
N ALA A 50 35.30 -3.01 33.75
CA ALA A 50 36.44 -3.04 34.65
C ALA A 50 37.60 -3.85 34.03
N SER A 51 38.78 -3.23 33.96
CA SER A 51 40.03 -3.93 33.64
C SER A 51 40.76 -4.27 34.94
N PHE A 52 40.85 -5.58 35.23
CA PHE A 52 41.78 -6.16 36.18
C PHE A 52 42.99 -6.65 35.40
N GLY A 53 44.22 -6.24 35.75
CA GLY A 53 45.43 -6.90 35.23
C GLY A 53 46.72 -6.08 35.23
N ARG A 54 47.56 -6.39 36.22
CA ARG A 54 48.93 -5.96 36.53
C ARG A 54 49.98 -6.14 35.42
N ASP A 55 51.00 -5.25 35.45
CA ASP A 55 52.41 -5.33 35.00
C ASP A 55 52.90 -6.48 34.10
N HIS A 56 53.57 -6.17 32.97
CA HIS A 56 55.04 -6.05 32.86
C HIS A 56 55.49 -5.80 31.41
N SER A 57 56.59 -5.06 31.29
CA SER A 57 57.47 -4.86 30.13
C SER A 57 57.45 -5.90 28.99
N GLY A 58 57.35 -5.44 27.74
CA GLY A 58 57.76 -6.22 26.57
C GLY A 58 57.25 -5.63 25.26
N LYS A 59 58.17 -5.23 24.37
CA LYS A 59 57.87 -4.85 22.98
C LYS A 59 57.05 -5.94 22.29
N SER A 60 55.88 -5.62 21.76
CA SER A 60 55.31 -6.37 20.63
C SER A 60 54.26 -5.54 19.89
N SER A 61 54.59 -5.18 18.66
CA SER A 61 53.70 -4.64 17.65
C SER A 61 52.81 -5.75 17.11
N SER A 62 51.57 -5.89 17.59
CA SER A 62 50.50 -6.62 16.88
C SER A 62 49.26 -6.75 17.76
N THR A 63 48.27 -5.86 17.62
CA THR A 63 46.83 -6.15 17.81
C THR A 63 46.01 -4.86 17.69
N TRP A 64 45.70 -4.42 16.47
CA TRP A 64 44.68 -3.38 16.21
C TRP A 64 43.61 -3.83 15.19
N ILE A 65 43.57 -5.12 14.80
CA ILE A 65 42.73 -5.59 13.68
C ILE A 65 41.31 -6.03 14.13
N ALA A 66 41.01 -6.09 15.43
CA ALA A 66 39.68 -6.53 15.88
C ALA A 66 38.53 -5.51 15.61
N GLY A 67 38.84 -4.23 15.37
CA GLY A 67 37.83 -3.17 15.21
C GLY A 67 37.34 -2.93 13.78
N ALA A 68 38.08 -3.36 12.75
CA ALA A 68 37.78 -2.99 11.36
C ALA A 68 36.70 -3.86 10.68
N PHE A 69 36.43 -5.06 11.22
CA PHE A 69 35.44 -6.00 10.68
C PHE A 69 34.08 -5.98 11.40
N ALA A 70 33.95 -5.26 12.53
CA ALA A 70 32.69 -5.17 13.27
C ALA A 70 31.66 -4.23 12.60
N LEU A 71 32.12 -3.19 11.90
CA LEU A 71 31.24 -2.21 11.24
C LEU A 71 30.51 -2.76 10.01
N PRO A 72 31.14 -3.53 9.09
CA PRO A 72 30.43 -4.11 7.94
C PRO A 72 29.35 -5.12 8.35
N ALA A 73 29.61 -5.94 9.38
CA ALA A 73 28.66 -6.94 9.85
C ALA A 73 27.42 -6.30 10.50
N ALA A 74 27.59 -5.24 11.30
CA ALA A 74 26.47 -4.52 11.91
C ALA A 74 25.60 -3.80 10.86
N ALA A 75 26.22 -3.17 9.85
CA ALA A 75 25.50 -2.53 8.76
C ALA A 75 24.70 -3.55 7.93
N TYR A 76 25.30 -4.72 7.65
CA TYR A 76 24.63 -5.81 6.95
C TYR A 76 23.44 -6.37 7.75
N MET A 77 23.61 -6.59 9.06
CA MET A 77 22.53 -7.07 9.94
C MET A 77 21.34 -6.10 10.02
N LEU A 78 21.60 -4.79 10.04
CA LEU A 78 20.54 -3.78 10.02
C LEU A 78 19.78 -3.78 8.69
N GLN A 79 20.49 -3.98 7.58
CA GLN A 79 19.88 -4.03 6.26
C GLN A 79 18.99 -5.28 6.06
N ASP A 80 19.44 -6.44 6.55
CA ASP A 80 18.63 -7.67 6.54
C ASP A 80 17.37 -7.52 7.41
N GLN A 81 17.47 -6.83 8.56
CA GLN A 81 16.31 -6.55 9.41
C GLN A 81 15.29 -5.63 8.74
N GLU A 82 15.74 -4.59 8.03
CA GLU A 82 14.85 -3.70 7.29
C GLU A 82 14.16 -4.42 6.12
N ALA A 83 14.88 -5.26 5.39
CA ALA A 83 14.32 -6.06 4.31
C ALA A 83 13.26 -7.05 4.83
N HIS A 84 13.60 -7.80 5.88
CA HIS A 84 12.65 -8.72 6.52
C HIS A 84 11.45 -7.97 7.12
N ALA A 85 11.64 -6.77 7.68
CA ALA A 85 10.51 -5.97 8.17
C ALA A 85 9.62 -5.48 7.02
N ALA A 86 10.20 -5.15 5.87
CA ALA A 86 9.46 -4.74 4.69
C ALA A 86 8.61 -5.89 4.12
N GLU A 87 9.16 -7.11 4.03
CA GLU A 87 8.44 -8.31 3.58
C GLU A 87 7.27 -8.69 4.50
N MET A 88 7.34 -8.30 5.79
CA MET A 88 6.31 -8.54 6.79
C MET A 88 5.25 -7.41 6.87
N GLU A 89 5.26 -6.42 5.96
CA GLU A 89 4.20 -5.40 5.89
C GLU A 89 2.83 -6.07 5.70
N ARG A 90 1.81 -5.59 6.42
CA ARG A 90 0.44 -6.12 6.37
C ARG A 90 -0.56 -5.02 6.03
N THR A 91 -1.60 -5.39 5.30
CA THR A 91 -2.75 -4.52 5.00
C THR A 91 -4.07 -5.21 5.31
N PHE A 92 -5.07 -4.43 5.71
CA PHE A 92 -6.44 -4.90 5.83
C PHE A 92 -7.16 -4.74 4.51
N ILE A 93 -7.85 -5.81 4.06
CA ILE A 93 -8.71 -5.81 2.88
C ILE A 93 -10.07 -6.35 3.27
N ALA A 94 -11.15 -5.70 2.83
CA ALA A 94 -12.51 -6.19 3.06
C ALA A 94 -13.34 -6.19 1.78
N ILE A 95 -13.95 -7.33 1.45
CA ILE A 95 -14.97 -7.43 0.42
C ILE A 95 -16.30 -7.02 1.05
N LYS A 96 -16.86 -5.91 0.60
CA LYS A 96 -18.09 -5.30 1.11
C LYS A 96 -19.32 -6.17 0.76
N PRO A 97 -20.50 -5.90 1.36
CA PRO A 97 -21.67 -6.74 1.15
C PRO A 97 -22.07 -6.89 -0.33
N ASP A 98 -21.94 -5.84 -1.13
CA ASP A 98 -22.16 -5.89 -2.57
C ASP A 98 -21.17 -6.79 -3.33
N GLY A 99 -19.91 -6.84 -2.90
CA GLY A 99 -18.93 -7.76 -3.47
C GLY A 99 -19.22 -9.22 -3.15
N VAL A 100 -19.61 -9.51 -1.90
CA VAL A 100 -19.98 -10.86 -1.45
C VAL A 100 -21.26 -11.33 -2.15
N GLN A 101 -22.31 -10.51 -2.17
CA GLN A 101 -23.59 -10.85 -2.79
C GLN A 101 -23.51 -11.07 -4.31
N ARG A 102 -22.46 -10.52 -4.95
CA ARG A 102 -22.18 -10.73 -6.38
C ARG A 102 -21.26 -11.91 -6.67
N GLY A 103 -20.87 -12.68 -5.65
CA GLY A 103 -20.03 -13.87 -5.83
C GLY A 103 -18.59 -13.55 -6.25
N LEU A 104 -18.05 -12.38 -5.89
CA LEU A 104 -16.73 -11.91 -6.34
C LEU A 104 -15.57 -12.33 -5.41
N ILE A 105 -15.83 -13.20 -4.43
CA ILE A 105 -14.84 -13.59 -3.41
C ILE A 105 -13.60 -14.23 -4.04
N SER A 106 -13.80 -15.26 -4.86
CA SER A 106 -12.69 -16.01 -5.47
C SER A 106 -11.86 -15.12 -6.40
N GLU A 107 -12.52 -14.32 -7.25
CA GLU A 107 -11.85 -13.40 -8.17
C GLU A 107 -10.97 -12.40 -7.42
N ILE A 108 -11.48 -11.79 -6.35
CA ILE A 108 -10.73 -10.81 -5.56
C ILE A 108 -9.53 -11.47 -4.87
N ILE A 109 -9.74 -12.60 -4.17
CA ILE A 109 -8.66 -13.33 -3.49
C ILE A 109 -7.57 -13.72 -4.49
N ALA A 110 -7.96 -14.28 -5.64
CA ALA A 110 -7.04 -14.73 -6.67
C ALA A 110 -6.13 -13.60 -7.17
N ARG A 111 -6.59 -12.33 -7.18
CA ARG A 111 -5.76 -11.19 -7.59
C ARG A 111 -4.61 -10.90 -6.62
N PHE A 112 -4.84 -11.08 -5.32
CA PHE A 112 -3.81 -10.91 -4.29
C PHE A 112 -2.88 -12.14 -4.23
N GLU A 113 -3.43 -13.36 -4.27
CA GLU A 113 -2.62 -14.59 -4.27
C GLU A 113 -1.68 -14.67 -5.47
N ARG A 114 -2.21 -14.48 -6.69
CA ARG A 114 -1.39 -14.58 -7.92
C ARG A 114 -0.32 -13.50 -8.02
N LYS A 115 -0.42 -12.43 -7.21
CA LYS A 115 0.58 -11.37 -7.14
C LYS A 115 1.79 -11.80 -6.28
N GLY A 116 1.63 -12.81 -5.42
CA GLY A 116 2.65 -13.29 -4.50
C GLY A 116 2.43 -12.84 -3.04
N PHE A 117 1.34 -12.14 -2.74
CA PHE A 117 1.01 -11.78 -1.35
C PHE A 117 0.47 -12.99 -0.59
N LYS A 118 0.75 -13.02 0.71
CA LYS A 118 0.41 -14.13 1.61
C LYS A 118 -0.84 -13.80 2.42
N LEU A 119 -1.85 -14.67 2.38
CA LEU A 119 -3.04 -14.53 3.23
C LEU A 119 -2.70 -15.01 4.65
N VAL A 120 -2.83 -14.12 5.65
CA VAL A 120 -2.48 -14.41 7.05
C VAL A 120 -3.68 -14.41 8.00
N ALA A 121 -4.82 -13.85 7.58
CA ALA A 121 -6.09 -13.98 8.28
C ALA A 121 -7.26 -13.79 7.31
N ILE A 122 -8.37 -14.50 7.55
CA ILE A 122 -9.60 -14.39 6.78
C ILE A 122 -10.81 -14.75 7.65
N LYS A 123 -11.91 -13.99 7.55
CA LYS A 123 -13.20 -14.38 8.13
C LYS A 123 -14.38 -13.74 7.41
N LEU A 124 -15.49 -14.47 7.38
CA LEU A 124 -16.79 -13.98 6.90
C LEU A 124 -17.64 -13.57 8.09
N VAL A 125 -18.01 -12.29 8.17
CA VAL A 125 -18.76 -11.73 9.29
C VAL A 125 -19.85 -10.79 8.79
N THR A 126 -20.92 -10.59 9.57
CA THR A 126 -21.89 -9.52 9.32
C THR A 126 -21.67 -8.44 10.39
N PRO A 127 -21.04 -7.30 10.06
CA PRO A 127 -20.74 -6.27 11.04
C PRO A 127 -22.02 -5.64 11.60
N THR A 128 -22.03 -5.28 12.88
CA THR A 128 -23.09 -4.42 13.42
C THR A 128 -22.91 -2.99 12.92
N LYS A 129 -23.98 -2.19 12.89
CA LYS A 129 -23.90 -0.75 12.59
C LYS A 129 -22.91 -0.02 13.52
N SER A 130 -22.90 -0.37 14.82
CA SER A 130 -21.98 0.19 15.80
C SER A 130 -20.51 -0.16 15.51
N PHE A 131 -20.24 -1.35 14.97
CA PHE A 131 -18.90 -1.72 14.54
C PHE A 131 -18.49 -0.97 13.27
N ALA A 132 -19.41 -0.84 12.30
CA ALA A 132 -19.17 -0.06 11.09
C ALA A 132 -18.84 1.41 11.38
N GLN A 133 -19.48 2.01 12.39
CA GLN A 133 -19.18 3.37 12.87
C GLN A 133 -17.76 3.50 13.43
N LYS A 134 -17.27 2.49 14.16
CA LYS A 134 -15.87 2.46 14.63
C LYS A 134 -14.89 2.36 13.46
N HIS A 135 -15.19 1.53 12.47
CA HIS A 135 -14.36 1.40 11.27
C HIS A 135 -14.29 2.72 10.49
N TYR A 136 -15.41 3.41 10.29
CA TYR A 136 -15.47 4.68 9.57
C TYR A 136 -15.33 5.93 10.46
N HIS A 137 -14.71 5.82 11.63
CA HIS A 137 -14.70 6.90 12.63
C HIS A 137 -14.15 8.24 12.10
N ASP A 138 -13.16 8.21 11.20
CA ASP A 138 -12.59 9.40 10.54
C ASP A 138 -13.58 10.14 9.64
N LEU A 139 -14.65 9.45 9.22
CA LEU A 139 -15.68 9.97 8.32
C LEU A 139 -16.93 10.41 9.07
N LYS A 140 -16.95 10.42 10.41
CA LYS A 140 -18.15 10.70 11.23
C LYS A 140 -18.85 12.02 10.91
N GLU A 141 -18.09 13.05 10.50
CA GLU A 141 -18.62 14.39 10.16
C GLU A 141 -19.09 14.49 8.68
N ARG A 142 -18.94 13.41 7.90
CA ARG A 142 -19.31 13.41 6.48
C ARG A 142 -20.80 13.13 6.32
N PRO A 143 -21.50 13.79 5.38
CA PRO A 143 -22.95 13.65 5.22
C PRO A 143 -23.40 12.24 4.80
N PHE A 144 -22.49 11.41 4.31
CA PHE A 144 -22.74 10.03 3.88
C PHE A 144 -22.34 8.98 4.93
N PHE A 145 -21.88 9.39 6.12
CA PHE A 145 -21.38 8.47 7.16
C PHE A 145 -22.42 7.43 7.59
N ASP A 146 -23.65 7.87 7.88
CA ASP A 146 -24.68 6.97 8.37
C ASP A 146 -25.07 5.92 7.33
N GLY A 147 -25.28 6.36 6.07
CA GLY A 147 -25.56 5.46 4.95
C GLY A 147 -24.41 4.50 4.64
N LEU A 148 -23.16 4.91 4.88
CA LEU A 148 -21.99 4.05 4.73
C LEU A 148 -21.94 2.97 5.82
N CYS A 149 -22.28 3.33 7.07
CA CYS A 149 -22.37 2.39 8.18
C CYS A 149 -23.52 1.39 8.00
N ASP A 150 -24.70 1.88 7.61
CA ASP A 150 -25.85 1.05 7.28
C ASP A 150 -25.51 0.06 6.18
N PHE A 151 -24.88 0.55 5.10
CA PHE A 151 -24.48 -0.29 3.99
C PHE A 151 -23.49 -1.38 4.41
N LEU A 152 -22.42 -1.05 5.15
CA LEU A 152 -21.44 -2.05 5.58
C LEU A 152 -22.06 -3.11 6.52
N SER A 153 -23.05 -2.71 7.31
CA SER A 153 -23.78 -3.61 8.23
C SER A 153 -24.98 -4.34 7.61
N SER A 154 -25.28 -4.10 6.33
CA SER A 154 -26.47 -4.65 5.66
C SER A 154 -26.34 -6.12 5.24
N GLY A 155 -25.15 -6.71 5.35
CA GLY A 155 -24.91 -8.08 4.91
C GLY A 155 -23.49 -8.59 5.21
N PRO A 156 -23.16 -9.78 4.72
CA PRO A 156 -21.87 -10.41 5.00
C PRO A 156 -20.71 -9.65 4.33
N VAL A 157 -19.61 -9.53 5.06
CA VAL A 157 -18.34 -8.94 4.66
C VAL A 157 -17.25 -9.98 4.82
N LEU A 158 -16.40 -10.13 3.81
CA LEU A 158 -15.20 -10.95 3.93
C LEU A 158 -14.02 -10.07 4.32
N ALA A 159 -13.62 -10.15 5.57
CA ALA A 159 -12.45 -9.45 6.12
C ALA A 159 -11.20 -10.31 5.92
N MET A 160 -10.09 -9.69 5.52
CA MET A 160 -8.83 -10.36 5.25
C MET A 160 -7.64 -9.51 5.70
N VAL A 161 -6.53 -10.18 6.00
CA VAL A 161 -5.21 -9.57 6.19
C VAL A 161 -4.23 -10.20 5.21
N TRP A 162 -3.60 -9.37 4.41
CA TRP A 162 -2.58 -9.76 3.43
C TRP A 162 -1.21 -9.25 3.87
N GLU A 163 -0.19 -10.08 3.69
CA GLU A 163 1.20 -9.82 4.05
C GLU A 163 2.10 -9.83 2.81
N GLY A 164 3.08 -8.93 2.77
CA GLY A 164 4.14 -8.90 1.76
C GLY A 164 4.70 -7.49 1.56
N GLU A 165 5.88 -7.40 0.94
CA GLU A 165 6.55 -6.13 0.70
C GLU A 165 5.70 -5.13 -0.11
N GLY A 166 5.43 -3.96 0.48
CA GLY A 166 4.66 -2.89 -0.14
C GLY A 166 3.19 -3.23 -0.39
N VAL A 167 2.64 -4.24 0.30
CA VAL A 167 1.27 -4.73 0.14
C VAL A 167 0.21 -3.66 0.35
N ILE A 168 0.42 -2.66 1.21
CA ILE A 168 -0.55 -1.57 1.43
C ILE A 168 -0.67 -0.75 0.14
N LYS A 169 0.48 -0.30 -0.38
CA LYS A 169 0.54 0.53 -1.58
C LYS A 169 0.08 -0.23 -2.81
N TYR A 170 0.53 -1.48 -2.99
CA TYR A 170 0.13 -2.30 -4.12
C TYR A 170 -1.32 -2.78 -4.03
N GLY A 171 -1.82 -3.09 -2.84
CA GLY A 171 -3.22 -3.43 -2.61
C GLY A 171 -4.14 -2.31 -3.10
N ARG A 172 -3.81 -1.05 -2.79
CA ARG A 172 -4.55 0.10 -3.34
C ARG A 172 -4.46 0.24 -4.85
N LYS A 173 -3.29 0.00 -5.45
CA LYS A 173 -3.14 -0.02 -6.91
C LYS A 173 -4.00 -1.11 -7.55
N LEU A 174 -4.04 -2.29 -6.95
CA LEU A 174 -4.82 -3.44 -7.41
C LEU A 174 -6.32 -3.17 -7.29
N ILE A 175 -6.75 -2.51 -6.21
CA ILE A 175 -8.14 -2.12 -5.99
C ILE A 175 -8.62 -1.10 -7.04
N GLY A 176 -7.80 -0.09 -7.34
CA GLY A 176 -8.18 1.03 -8.21
C GLY A 176 -8.74 2.24 -7.45
N ALA A 177 -9.17 3.26 -8.18
CA ALA A 177 -9.69 4.51 -7.63
C ALA A 177 -10.96 4.30 -6.79
N THR A 178 -11.29 5.24 -5.89
CA THR A 178 -12.53 5.18 -5.08
C THR A 178 -13.78 5.14 -5.94
N ASP A 179 -13.78 5.89 -7.02
CA ASP A 179 -14.81 5.88 -8.06
C ASP A 179 -14.44 4.85 -9.14
N PRO A 180 -15.25 3.78 -9.33
CA PRO A 180 -14.99 2.78 -10.36
C PRO A 180 -14.87 3.35 -11.77
N GLN A 181 -15.60 4.43 -12.10
CA GLN A 181 -15.51 5.07 -13.42
C GLN A 181 -14.18 5.76 -13.69
N LYS A 182 -13.37 5.98 -12.64
CA LYS A 182 -12.01 6.53 -12.70
C LYS A 182 -10.95 5.46 -12.46
N SER A 183 -11.36 4.19 -12.38
CA SER A 183 -10.46 3.07 -12.20
C SER A 183 -10.08 2.49 -13.55
N GLU A 184 -8.79 2.25 -13.75
CA GLU A 184 -8.30 1.68 -15.01
C GLU A 184 -8.74 0.21 -15.17
N PRO A 185 -9.00 -0.26 -16.41
CA PRO A 185 -9.18 -1.68 -16.68
C PRO A 185 -8.00 -2.52 -16.15
N GLY A 186 -8.31 -3.68 -15.58
CA GLY A 186 -7.37 -4.56 -14.88
C GLY A 186 -7.31 -4.32 -13.36
N THR A 187 -7.84 -3.20 -12.86
CA THR A 187 -8.06 -3.00 -11.42
C THR A 187 -9.37 -3.66 -10.97
N ILE A 188 -9.47 -4.04 -9.69
CA ILE A 188 -10.65 -4.71 -9.15
C ILE A 188 -11.92 -3.87 -9.38
N ARG A 189 -11.87 -2.57 -9.10
CA ARG A 189 -13.03 -1.69 -9.28
C ARG A 189 -13.28 -1.36 -10.76
N GLY A 190 -12.24 -1.20 -11.57
CA GLY A 190 -12.39 -0.95 -13.00
C GLY A 190 -13.06 -2.12 -13.73
N ASP A 191 -12.75 -3.35 -13.33
CA ASP A 191 -13.32 -4.54 -13.96
C ASP A 191 -14.68 -4.93 -13.38
N LEU A 192 -14.86 -4.76 -12.06
CA LEU A 192 -15.94 -5.42 -11.33
C LEU A 192 -16.92 -4.45 -10.68
N ALA A 193 -16.78 -3.13 -10.79
CA ALA A 193 -17.72 -2.16 -10.21
C ALA A 193 -18.08 -1.04 -11.20
N VAL A 194 -19.21 -0.36 -10.95
CA VAL A 194 -19.73 0.67 -11.87
C VAL A 194 -19.84 2.05 -11.22
N VAL A 195 -20.24 2.11 -9.95
CA VAL A 195 -20.53 3.38 -9.25
C VAL A 195 -19.90 3.43 -7.86
N VAL A 196 -19.59 4.64 -7.37
CA VAL A 196 -18.87 4.86 -6.10
C VAL A 196 -19.56 4.24 -4.88
N GLY A 197 -20.90 4.27 -4.82
CA GLY A 197 -21.66 3.71 -3.70
C GLY A 197 -21.68 2.17 -3.65
N ARG A 198 -21.22 1.50 -4.70
CA ARG A 198 -21.15 0.04 -4.84
C ARG A 198 -19.80 -0.38 -5.43
N ASN A 199 -18.74 0.06 -4.75
CA ASN A 199 -17.35 -0.14 -5.18
C ASN A 199 -16.69 -1.39 -4.56
N ILE A 200 -17.51 -2.35 -4.09
CA ILE A 200 -17.25 -3.76 -3.75
C ILE A 200 -16.15 -4.13 -2.73
N ILE A 201 -15.14 -3.28 -2.54
CA ILE A 201 -13.95 -3.61 -1.77
C ILE A 201 -13.40 -2.39 -1.02
N HIS A 202 -12.77 -2.64 0.12
CA HIS A 202 -12.01 -1.69 0.93
C HIS A 202 -10.58 -2.20 1.09
N GLY A 203 -9.62 -1.28 1.23
CA GLY A 203 -8.26 -1.59 1.62
C GLY A 203 -7.61 -0.41 2.31
N SER A 204 -6.76 -0.67 3.30
CA SER A 204 -6.07 0.37 4.08
C SER A 204 -5.29 1.33 3.19
N ASP A 205 -5.22 2.60 3.58
CA ASP A 205 -4.59 3.66 2.80
C ASP A 205 -3.19 4.08 3.25
N GLY A 206 -2.76 3.61 4.42
CA GLY A 206 -1.41 3.79 4.92
C GLY A 206 -1.04 2.78 6.02
N PRO A 207 0.22 2.82 6.50
CA PRO A 207 0.72 1.90 7.52
C PRO A 207 -0.03 1.98 8.85
N GLU A 208 -0.35 3.19 9.31
CA GLU A 208 -1.03 3.37 10.59
C GLU A 208 -2.50 2.93 10.51
N THR A 209 -3.22 3.34 9.45
CA THR A 209 -4.60 2.88 9.22
C THR A 209 -4.68 1.37 9.03
N ALA A 210 -3.68 0.75 8.40
CA ALA A 210 -3.59 -0.71 8.30
C ALA A 210 -3.49 -1.38 9.68
N LYS A 211 -2.61 -0.90 10.56
CA LYS A 211 -2.48 -1.43 11.93
C LYS A 211 -3.80 -1.29 12.71
N ASP A 212 -4.40 -0.10 12.66
CA ASP A 212 -5.65 0.19 13.37
C ASP A 212 -6.81 -0.67 12.87
N GLU A 213 -6.94 -0.81 11.55
CA GLU A 213 -7.96 -1.65 10.93
C GLU A 213 -7.75 -3.14 11.25
N ILE A 214 -6.52 -3.65 11.15
CA ILE A 214 -6.22 -5.06 11.50
C ILE A 214 -6.60 -5.32 12.97
N ASN A 215 -6.20 -4.45 13.90
CA ASN A 215 -6.51 -4.58 15.32
C ASN A 215 -8.01 -4.45 15.63
N LEU A 216 -8.74 -3.63 14.87
CA LEU A 216 -10.18 -3.49 15.01
C LEU A 216 -10.92 -4.75 14.55
N TRP A 217 -10.49 -5.34 13.44
CA TRP A 217 -11.20 -6.44 12.79
C TRP A 217 -10.76 -7.82 13.30
N PHE A 218 -9.52 -8.00 13.72
CA PHE A 218 -8.96 -9.30 14.09
C PHE A 218 -8.33 -9.28 15.48
N LYS A 219 -8.55 -10.35 16.22
CA LYS A 219 -7.76 -10.66 17.41
C LYS A 219 -6.38 -11.16 17.00
N PRO A 220 -5.34 -10.98 17.83
CA PRO A 220 -3.99 -11.49 17.53
C PRO A 220 -3.98 -12.99 17.21
N GLU A 221 -4.81 -13.79 17.89
CA GLU A 221 -4.90 -15.24 17.68
C GLU A 221 -5.52 -15.64 16.33
N GLU A 222 -6.25 -14.74 15.67
CA GLU A 222 -6.83 -14.98 14.34
C GLU A 222 -5.81 -14.76 13.22
N VAL A 223 -4.64 -14.18 13.53
CA VAL A 223 -3.60 -13.87 12.55
C VAL A 223 -2.47 -14.90 12.62
N THR A 224 -2.29 -15.63 11.54
CA THR A 224 -1.32 -16.73 11.46
C THR A 224 0.04 -16.24 10.99
N SER A 225 1.11 -16.84 11.51
CA SER A 225 2.47 -16.68 10.99
C SER A 225 2.93 -17.99 10.36
N TYR A 226 3.33 -17.95 9.09
CA TYR A 226 3.91 -19.08 8.36
C TYR A 226 4.79 -18.56 7.21
N THR A 227 5.76 -19.38 6.79
CA THR A 227 6.61 -19.09 5.62
C THR A 227 6.01 -19.76 4.40
N SER A 228 5.79 -18.99 3.32
CA SER A 228 5.28 -19.57 2.07
C SER A 228 6.40 -20.32 1.35
N ASN A 229 6.12 -21.50 0.78
CA ASN A 229 7.11 -22.20 -0.05
C ASN A 229 7.54 -21.38 -1.29
N GLN A 230 6.69 -20.44 -1.73
CA GLN A 230 7.00 -19.56 -2.87
C GLN A 230 7.87 -18.36 -2.48
N GLU A 231 8.04 -18.07 -1.19
CA GLU A 231 8.73 -16.87 -0.68
C GLU A 231 10.15 -16.73 -1.25
N LYS A 232 10.90 -17.84 -1.30
CA LYS A 232 12.24 -17.91 -1.91
C LYS A 232 12.30 -17.55 -3.39
N TRP A 233 11.20 -17.65 -4.12
CA TRP A 233 11.12 -17.29 -5.55
C TRP A 233 10.53 -15.90 -5.78
N VAL A 234 9.84 -15.35 -4.78
CA VAL A 234 9.23 -14.01 -4.83
C VAL A 234 10.21 -12.95 -4.34
N TYR A 235 10.94 -13.22 -3.26
CA TYR A 235 11.85 -12.28 -2.59
C TYR A 235 13.32 -12.74 -2.58
N GLY A 236 13.61 -13.99 -2.95
CA GLY A 236 14.96 -14.52 -2.90
C GLY A 236 15.95 -13.76 -3.78
N ASN A 237 17.19 -13.67 -3.31
CA ASN A 237 18.30 -13.14 -4.09
C ASN A 237 18.71 -14.14 -5.19
N ASN A 238 19.05 -13.62 -6.37
CA ASN A 238 19.55 -14.41 -7.52
C ASN A 238 20.99 -14.90 -7.30
#